data_AF-A0A1V0TQL8-F1
#
_entry.id   AF-A0A1V0TQL8-F1
#
_cell.length_a   1.000
_cell.length_b   1.000
_cell.length_c   1.000
_cell.angle_alpha   90.00
_cell.angle_beta   90.00
_cell.angle_gamma   90.00
#
_symmetry.space_group_name_H-M   'P 1'
#
loop_
_entity.id
_entity.type
_entity.pdbx_description
1 polymer ?
#
loop_
_entity_poly.entity_id
_entity_poly.type
_entity_poly.pdbx_seq_one_letter_code
_entity_poly.pdbx_strand_id
1 'polypeptide(L)'
;MANSFLKSEKIAATALGLLEREMVLSRLVWTNGGFDFTGAKNDTVTIRIPAQLEAREYEWRNDRSSDIVLDELAEDSTTVTLNKDIYSAVAITDEELTLDIRDFASQVLQPQVNAVAKAIDTGVANMIETATYSSAVTLDEDDPWKGLIDARAALNKANVPQEGRTLLIGADVETALLKSSRIADVSQSGSDSALRAATVGRLAGFDLVVSNAINPRAAYGFIPSAFVLATRAPAIPAGVTSGSSQSYNGLAMRWVRDYDAAKLRDRSILNVYAGYNVMTDPVGGGKNPAKRLVRAVKLDMPTASKPPVDK
;
A
#
# COMPACT_ATOMS: atom_id res chain seq x y z
N MET A 1 -36.80 28.01 -0.42
CA MET A 1 -36.23 26.71 -0.82
C MET A 1 -35.31 26.26 0.30
N ALA A 2 -35.63 25.13 0.95
CA ALA A 2 -35.02 24.72 2.20
C ALA A 2 -33.60 24.19 1.97
N ASN A 3 -32.64 24.73 2.72
CA ASN A 3 -31.30 24.17 2.83
C ASN A 3 -31.40 22.78 3.44
N SER A 4 -31.40 21.76 2.58
CA SER A 4 -31.19 20.37 2.96
C SER A 4 -29.76 20.28 3.47
N PHE A 5 -29.53 20.52 4.76
CA PHE A 5 -28.32 20.09 5.45
C PHE A 5 -28.10 18.63 5.05
N LEU A 6 -27.04 18.35 4.27
CA LEU A 6 -26.72 16.99 3.88
C LEU A 6 -26.66 16.16 5.16
N LYS A 7 -27.46 15.09 5.22
CA LYS A 7 -27.38 14.12 6.32
C LYS A 7 -25.92 13.68 6.47
N SER A 8 -25.43 13.56 7.70
CA SER A 8 -24.02 13.25 8.00
C SER A 8 -23.55 11.97 7.29
N GLU A 9 -24.46 11.03 7.04
CA GLU A 9 -24.18 9.81 6.27
C GLU A 9 -23.86 10.11 4.80
N LYS A 10 -24.52 11.07 4.16
CA LYS A 10 -24.19 11.46 2.79
C LYS A 10 -22.84 12.16 2.72
N ILE A 11 -22.52 13.00 3.71
CA ILE A 11 -21.23 13.68 3.79
C ILE A 11 -20.10 12.67 3.94
N ALA A 12 -20.23 11.72 4.86
CA ALA A 12 -19.24 10.66 5.04
C ALA A 12 -19.13 9.75 3.80
N ALA A 13 -20.23 9.43 3.12
CA ALA A 13 -20.22 8.61 1.91
C ALA A 13 -19.52 9.33 0.75
N THR A 14 -19.80 10.62 0.56
CA THR A 14 -19.10 11.45 -0.44
C THR A 14 -17.63 11.60 -0.09
N ALA A 15 -17.29 11.83 1.19
CA ALA A 15 -15.91 11.90 1.65
C ALA A 15 -15.16 10.60 1.38
N LEU A 16 -15.79 9.45 1.62
CA LEU A 16 -15.19 8.14 1.40
C LEU A 16 -15.01 7.81 -0.09
N GLY A 17 -15.97 8.18 -0.94
CA GLY A 17 -15.82 8.05 -2.40
C GLY A 17 -14.73 8.96 -2.97
N LEU A 18 -14.57 10.17 -2.41
CA LEU A 18 -13.46 11.06 -2.74
C LEU A 18 -12.13 10.46 -2.26
N LEU A 19 -12.06 9.95 -1.02
CA LEU A 19 -10.87 9.32 -0.46
C LEU A 19 -10.39 8.17 -1.35
N GLU A 20 -11.32 7.30 -1.75
CA GLU A 20 -11.02 6.16 -2.62
C GLU A 20 -10.42 6.59 -3.96
N ARG A 21 -10.90 7.69 -4.56
CA ARG A 21 -10.41 8.19 -5.84
C ARG A 21 -9.00 8.78 -5.74
N GLU A 22 -8.69 9.45 -4.64
CA GLU A 22 -7.41 10.15 -4.47
C GLU A 22 -6.27 9.22 -3.98
N MET A 23 -6.60 8.06 -3.40
CA MET A 23 -5.61 7.08 -2.95
C MET A 23 -5.09 6.23 -4.11
N VAL A 24 -3.78 6.32 -4.38
CA VAL A 24 -3.11 5.57 -5.44
C VAL A 24 -2.32 4.41 -4.86
N LEU A 25 -1.45 4.67 -3.88
CA LEU A 25 -0.56 3.64 -3.32
C LEU A 25 -1.31 2.63 -2.47
N SER A 26 -2.32 3.08 -1.75
CA SER A 26 -3.12 2.22 -0.90
C SER A 26 -3.91 1.17 -1.68
N ARG A 27 -4.18 1.39 -2.98
CA ARG A 27 -4.81 0.39 -3.86
C ARG A 27 -3.85 -0.72 -4.30
N LEU A 28 -2.55 -0.50 -4.19
CA LEU A 28 -1.52 -1.45 -4.62
C LEU A 28 -1.19 -2.49 -3.55
N VAL A 29 -1.60 -2.24 -2.31
CA VAL A 29 -1.32 -3.10 -1.15
C VAL A 29 -2.59 -3.81 -0.72
N TRP A 30 -2.45 -4.87 0.07
CA TRP A 30 -3.60 -5.54 0.62
C TRP A 30 -4.28 -4.65 1.65
N THR A 31 -5.46 -4.14 1.30
CA THR A 31 -6.32 -3.38 2.21
C THR A 31 -7.34 -4.32 2.83
N ASN A 32 -7.58 -4.15 4.12
CA ASN A 32 -8.67 -4.83 4.78
C ASN A 32 -9.29 -3.94 5.86
N GLY A 33 -10.51 -3.48 5.60
CA GLY A 33 -11.33 -2.71 6.53
C GLY A 33 -12.27 -3.57 7.38
N GLY A 34 -12.25 -4.90 7.18
CA GLY A 34 -13.09 -5.88 7.87
C GLY A 34 -12.40 -6.59 9.04
N PHE A 35 -11.14 -6.25 9.36
CA PHE A 35 -10.51 -6.75 10.57
C PHE A 35 -11.21 -6.18 11.80
N ASP A 36 -11.73 -7.07 12.63
CA ASP A 36 -12.36 -6.69 13.87
C ASP A 36 -11.29 -6.45 14.95
N PHE A 37 -11.01 -5.17 15.20
CA PHE A 37 -10.14 -4.73 16.29
C PHE A 37 -10.93 -4.53 17.61
N THR A 38 -12.25 -4.75 17.60
CA THR A 38 -13.10 -4.50 18.79
C THR A 38 -12.78 -5.52 19.89
N GLY A 39 -12.27 -5.04 21.02
CA GLY A 39 -11.89 -5.91 22.14
C GLY A 39 -10.57 -6.66 21.94
N ALA A 40 -9.80 -6.32 20.90
CA ALA A 40 -8.49 -6.90 20.66
C ALA A 40 -7.47 -6.39 21.69
N LYS A 41 -6.68 -7.29 22.27
CA LYS A 41 -5.59 -6.90 23.18
C LYS A 41 -4.54 -6.10 22.39
N ASN A 42 -4.18 -4.92 22.90
CA ASN A 42 -3.21 -4.00 22.29
C ASN A 42 -3.58 -3.51 20.87
N ASP A 43 -4.86 -3.51 20.50
CA ASP A 43 -5.34 -3.03 19.18
C ASP A 43 -4.68 -3.75 17.99
N THR A 44 -4.42 -5.05 18.16
CA THR A 44 -3.71 -5.86 17.17
C THR A 44 -4.60 -6.95 16.57
N VAL A 45 -4.45 -7.21 15.27
CA VAL A 45 -5.09 -8.33 14.57
C VAL A 45 -4.02 -9.22 13.94
N THR A 46 -4.13 -10.51 14.21
CA THR A 46 -3.19 -11.52 13.73
C THR A 46 -3.69 -12.13 12.43
N ILE A 47 -2.89 -12.00 11.38
CA ILE A 47 -3.08 -12.67 10.10
C ILE A 47 -2.36 -14.00 10.16
N ARG A 48 -3.08 -15.08 9.82
CA ARG A 48 -2.50 -16.43 9.74
C ARG A 48 -2.02 -16.73 8.34
N ILE A 49 -0.85 -17.33 8.23
CA ILE A 49 -0.26 -17.84 7.01
C ILE A 49 -0.37 -19.37 7.07
N PRO A 50 -1.00 -20.01 6.08
CA PRO A 50 -1.14 -21.46 6.08
C PRO A 50 0.23 -22.13 6.05
N ALA A 51 0.35 -23.25 6.76
CA ALA A 51 1.56 -24.05 6.79
C ALA A 51 1.89 -24.59 5.39
N GLN A 52 3.17 -24.60 5.02
CA GLN A 52 3.65 -25.30 3.82
C GLN A 52 4.16 -26.68 4.21
N LEU A 53 3.79 -27.70 3.43
CA LEU A 53 4.26 -29.08 3.59
C LEU A 53 5.06 -29.49 2.36
N GLU A 54 6.09 -30.30 2.55
CA GLU A 54 6.88 -30.88 1.48
C GLU A 54 6.44 -32.32 1.21
N ALA A 55 6.15 -32.65 -0.05
CA ALA A 55 5.86 -34.03 -0.41
C ALA A 55 7.17 -34.83 -0.48
N ARG A 56 7.18 -36.03 0.12
CA ARG A 56 8.28 -36.99 0.01
C ARG A 56 7.84 -38.19 -0.80
N GLU A 57 8.73 -38.71 -1.64
CA GLU A 57 8.49 -39.97 -2.33
C GLU A 57 8.84 -41.14 -1.42
N TYR A 58 7.92 -42.09 -1.33
CA TYR A 58 8.20 -43.39 -0.73
C TYR A 58 8.46 -44.39 -1.85
N GLU A 59 9.58 -45.12 -1.78
CA GLU A 59 10.01 -45.99 -2.87
C GLU A 59 8.95 -47.04 -3.25
N TRP A 60 8.69 -47.14 -4.56
CA TRP A 60 7.76 -48.09 -5.13
C TRP A 60 8.30 -49.52 -5.00
N ARG A 61 7.56 -50.40 -4.30
CA ARG A 61 7.99 -51.77 -3.96
C ARG A 61 9.26 -51.85 -3.09
N ASN A 62 9.50 -50.85 -2.25
CA ASN A 62 10.44 -50.96 -1.13
C ASN A 62 10.05 -52.14 -0.20
N ASP A 63 11.04 -52.79 0.41
CA ASP A 63 10.91 -53.90 1.37
C ASP A 63 10.15 -53.55 2.66
N ARG A 64 9.71 -52.30 2.77
CA ARG A 64 8.95 -51.73 3.90
C ARG A 64 9.76 -51.68 5.21
N SER A 65 11.09 -51.72 5.12
CA SER A 65 11.99 -51.60 6.28
C SER A 65 12.11 -50.17 6.80
N SER A 66 11.85 -49.16 5.97
CA SER A 66 11.85 -47.74 6.37
C SER A 66 10.44 -47.22 6.65
N ASP A 67 10.29 -46.57 7.81
CA ASP A 67 9.07 -45.89 8.23
C ASP A 67 8.84 -44.60 7.42
N ILE A 68 7.57 -44.21 7.31
CA ILE A 68 7.18 -42.92 6.73
C ILE A 68 7.58 -41.81 7.69
N VAL A 69 8.30 -40.81 7.18
CA VAL A 69 8.62 -39.60 7.96
C VAL A 69 7.40 -38.69 8.00
N LEU A 70 6.82 -38.53 9.18
CA LEU A 70 5.68 -37.65 9.44
C LEU A 70 6.14 -36.19 9.57
N ASP A 71 5.35 -35.26 9.03
CA ASP A 71 5.59 -33.82 9.16
C ASP A 71 4.75 -33.21 10.28
N GLU A 72 5.28 -32.17 10.92
CA GLU A 72 4.56 -31.35 11.89
C GLU A 72 4.00 -30.10 11.17
N LEU A 73 2.70 -29.83 11.35
CA LEU A 73 2.04 -28.63 10.82
C LEU A 73 2.31 -27.43 11.73
N ALA A 74 3.14 -26.49 11.28
CA ALA A 74 3.37 -25.22 11.94
C ALA A 74 2.73 -24.07 11.13
N GLU A 75 1.65 -23.47 11.66
CA GLU A 75 1.06 -22.26 11.09
C GLU A 75 1.86 -21.04 11.50
N ASP A 76 2.12 -20.15 10.54
CA ASP A 76 2.79 -18.89 10.80
C ASP A 76 1.78 -17.76 11.00
N SER A 77 2.22 -16.70 11.68
CA SER A 77 1.38 -15.52 11.86
C SER A 77 2.15 -14.21 11.82
N THR A 78 1.47 -13.18 11.34
CA THR A 78 1.93 -11.79 11.29
C THR A 78 0.87 -10.90 11.93
N THR A 79 1.24 -10.10 12.91
CA THR A 79 0.31 -9.26 13.67
C THR A 79 0.37 -7.81 13.19
N VAL A 80 -0.78 -7.25 12.80
CA VAL A 80 -0.92 -5.84 12.41
C VAL A 80 -1.48 -5.05 13.57
N THR A 81 -0.90 -3.90 13.89
CA THR A 81 -1.33 -3.04 14.99
C THR A 81 -1.90 -1.72 14.44
N LEU A 82 -3.02 -1.26 15.00
CA LEU A 82 -3.52 0.09 14.72
C LEU A 82 -2.81 1.08 15.63
N ASN A 83 -1.89 1.89 15.08
CA ASN A 83 -1.04 2.78 15.87
C ASN A 83 -1.02 4.24 15.37
N LYS A 84 -1.75 4.57 14.30
CA LYS A 84 -1.86 5.93 13.78
C LYS A 84 -3.31 6.40 13.82
N ASP A 85 -3.54 7.61 14.35
CA ASP A 85 -4.78 8.36 14.16
C ASP A 85 -4.51 9.49 13.17
N ILE A 86 -4.90 9.27 11.92
CA ILE A 86 -4.73 10.25 10.84
C ILE A 86 -5.97 11.10 10.83
N TYR A 87 -5.81 12.41 11.07
CA TYR A 87 -6.93 13.34 11.12
C TYR A 87 -6.66 14.61 10.32
N SER A 88 -7.76 15.22 9.86
CA SER A 88 -7.78 16.59 9.34
C SER A 88 -8.92 17.32 10.04
N ALA A 89 -8.60 18.46 10.65
CA ALA A 89 -9.55 19.27 11.40
C ALA A 89 -9.53 20.70 10.87
N VAL A 90 -10.71 21.22 10.53
CA VAL A 90 -10.90 22.61 10.10
C VAL A 90 -11.88 23.24 11.07
N ALA A 91 -11.47 24.35 11.67
CA ALA A 91 -12.35 25.18 12.48
C ALA A 91 -12.84 26.34 11.60
N ILE A 92 -14.15 26.56 11.59
CA ILE A 92 -14.85 27.55 10.78
C ILE A 92 -15.55 28.48 11.76
N THR A 93 -15.31 29.79 11.66
CA THR A 93 -16.01 30.74 12.54
C THR A 93 -17.45 30.96 12.07
N ASP A 94 -18.30 31.47 12.96
CA ASP A 94 -19.70 31.73 12.64
C ASP A 94 -19.85 32.77 11.50
N GLU A 95 -18.92 33.73 11.41
CA GLU A 95 -18.85 34.69 10.31
C GLU A 95 -18.51 34.02 8.97
N GLU A 96 -17.47 33.19 8.94
CA GLU A 96 -17.05 32.47 7.72
C GLU A 96 -18.15 31.52 7.22
N LEU A 97 -18.81 30.81 8.15
CA LEU A 97 -19.91 29.90 7.83
C LEU A 97 -21.11 30.63 7.24
N THR A 98 -21.36 31.87 7.66
CA THR A 98 -22.54 32.66 7.26
C THR A 98 -22.28 33.52 6.03
N LEU A 99 -21.09 34.10 5.91
CA LEU A 99 -20.78 35.16 4.94
C LEU A 99 -19.91 34.67 3.77
N ASP A 100 -19.04 33.68 3.99
CA ASP A 100 -17.99 33.32 3.02
C ASP A 100 -18.20 31.93 2.38
N ILE A 101 -18.63 30.93 3.16
CA ILE A 101 -18.76 29.55 2.68
C ILE A 101 -20.08 29.37 1.93
N ARG A 102 -19.98 29.08 0.62
CA ARG A 102 -21.15 28.79 -0.22
C ARG A 102 -21.43 27.29 -0.32
N ASP A 103 -20.38 26.48 -0.39
CA ASP A 103 -20.50 25.03 -0.45
C ASP A 103 -19.45 24.37 0.45
N PHE A 104 -19.92 23.88 1.59
CA PHE A 104 -19.11 23.19 2.58
C PHE A 104 -18.43 21.92 2.02
N ALA A 105 -19.08 21.20 1.10
CA ALA A 105 -18.55 19.93 0.59
C ALA A 105 -17.32 20.14 -0.30
N SER A 106 -17.38 21.08 -1.24
CA SER A 106 -16.24 21.37 -2.12
C SER A 106 -15.16 22.21 -1.45
N GLN A 107 -15.54 23.18 -0.62
CA GLN A 107 -14.58 24.15 -0.07
C GLN A 107 -13.88 23.66 1.20
N VAL A 108 -14.51 22.79 1.98
CA VAL A 108 -13.95 22.30 3.25
C VAL A 108 -13.71 20.80 3.21
N LEU A 109 -14.75 20.01 2.93
CA LEU A 109 -14.67 18.55 3.01
C LEU A 109 -13.64 17.97 2.03
N GLN A 110 -13.65 18.42 0.77
CA GLN A 110 -12.74 17.87 -0.26
C GLN A 110 -11.25 18.11 0.07
N PRO A 111 -10.81 19.32 0.45
CA PRO A 111 -9.43 19.52 0.93
C PRO A 111 -9.08 18.65 2.15
N GLN A 112 -10.02 18.46 3.10
CA GLN A 112 -9.78 17.61 4.26
C GLN A 112 -9.58 16.14 3.86
N VAL A 113 -10.41 15.62 2.95
CA VAL A 113 -10.30 14.26 2.42
C VAL A 113 -8.97 14.07 1.70
N ASN A 114 -8.59 15.01 0.83
CA ASN A 114 -7.32 14.94 0.09
C ASN A 114 -6.12 14.91 1.04
N ALA A 115 -6.15 15.69 2.13
CA ALA A 115 -5.10 15.68 3.14
C ALA A 115 -4.99 14.31 3.85
N VAL A 116 -6.12 13.70 4.20
CA VAL A 116 -6.16 12.37 4.81
C VAL A 116 -5.68 11.30 3.81
N ALA A 117 -6.14 11.34 2.55
CA ALA A 117 -5.71 10.44 1.48
C ALA A 117 -4.19 10.45 1.32
N LYS A 118 -3.61 11.65 1.18
CA LYS A 118 -2.17 11.86 1.01
C LYS A 118 -1.38 11.37 2.22
N ALA A 119 -1.89 11.59 3.44
CA ALA A 119 -1.24 11.12 4.65
C ALA A 119 -1.21 9.58 4.74
N ILE A 120 -2.29 8.90 4.32
CA ILE A 120 -2.31 7.43 4.27
C ILE A 120 -1.33 6.92 3.21
N ASP A 121 -1.36 7.46 2.00
CA ASP A 121 -0.45 7.05 0.93
C ASP A 121 1.02 7.31 1.28
N THR A 122 1.32 8.40 1.99
CA THR A 122 2.66 8.67 2.53
C THR A 122 3.05 7.63 3.59
N GLY A 123 2.09 7.18 4.41
CA GLY A 123 2.30 6.07 5.36
C GLY A 123 2.63 4.76 4.65
N VAL A 124 1.92 4.43 3.56
CA VAL A 124 2.21 3.26 2.72
C VAL A 124 3.58 3.37 2.07
N ALA A 125 3.91 4.53 1.49
CA ALA A 125 5.23 4.78 0.90
C ALA A 125 6.35 4.55 1.93
N ASN A 126 6.24 5.16 3.12
CA ASN A 126 7.22 4.99 4.18
C ASN A 126 7.39 3.52 4.61
N MET A 127 6.29 2.76 4.69
CA MET A 127 6.34 1.32 4.98
C MET A 127 7.13 0.56 3.92
N ILE A 128 6.88 0.86 2.64
CA ILE A 128 7.60 0.24 1.51
C ILE A 128 9.09 0.60 1.60
N GLU A 129 9.44 1.86 1.76
CA GLU A 129 10.85 2.29 1.76
C GLU A 129 11.67 1.77 2.94
N THR A 130 11.05 1.66 4.12
CA THR A 130 11.72 1.22 5.36
C THR A 130 11.69 -0.28 5.57
N ALA A 131 10.98 -1.04 4.72
CA ALA A 131 10.92 -2.49 4.81
C ALA A 131 12.30 -3.13 4.61
N THR A 132 12.56 -4.22 5.33
CA THR A 132 13.78 -5.02 5.14
C THR A 132 13.53 -6.09 4.07
N TYR A 133 14.04 -5.85 2.87
CA TYR A 133 13.89 -6.74 1.72
C TYR A 133 14.86 -7.92 1.77
N SER A 134 14.40 -9.11 1.37
CA SER A 134 15.29 -10.28 1.25
C SER A 134 16.19 -10.21 0.01
N SER A 135 15.79 -9.47 -1.02
CA SER A 135 16.53 -9.29 -2.27
C SER A 135 16.50 -7.82 -2.68
N ALA A 136 17.69 -7.26 -2.88
CA ALA A 136 17.89 -5.94 -3.45
C ALA A 136 18.65 -6.09 -4.77
N VAL A 137 18.23 -5.35 -5.78
CA VAL A 137 18.82 -5.34 -7.12
C VAL A 137 19.26 -3.91 -7.42
N THR A 138 20.44 -3.77 -8.03
CA THR A 138 20.93 -2.47 -8.46
C THR A 138 20.36 -2.15 -9.84
N LEU A 139 19.77 -0.97 -10.01
CA LEU A 139 19.38 -0.43 -11.30
C LEU A 139 20.53 0.39 -11.89
N ASP A 140 20.92 0.07 -13.12
CA ASP A 140 21.82 0.91 -13.91
C ASP A 140 21.02 2.04 -14.56
N GLU A 141 21.54 3.27 -14.52
CA GLU A 141 20.89 4.44 -15.12
C GLU A 141 20.91 4.36 -16.65
N ASP A 142 21.92 3.71 -17.24
CA ASP A 142 22.09 3.58 -18.69
C ASP A 142 21.30 2.41 -19.28
N ASP A 143 21.11 1.31 -18.54
CA ASP A 143 20.32 0.13 -18.96
C ASP A 143 19.45 -0.42 -17.81
N PRO A 144 18.40 0.31 -17.39
CA PRO A 144 17.53 -0.09 -16.29
C PRO A 144 16.78 -1.42 -16.55
N TRP A 145 16.71 -1.86 -17.81
CA TRP A 145 16.04 -3.10 -18.21
C TRP A 145 16.65 -4.36 -17.59
N LYS A 146 17.98 -4.41 -17.43
CA LYS A 146 18.67 -5.56 -16.84
C LYS A 146 18.25 -5.77 -15.38
N GLY A 147 18.22 -4.69 -14.60
CA GLY A 147 17.78 -4.74 -13.20
C GLY A 147 16.33 -5.21 -13.05
N LEU A 148 15.44 -4.84 -13.99
CA LEU A 148 14.06 -5.34 -13.97
C LEU A 148 13.96 -6.84 -14.24
N ILE A 149 14.77 -7.39 -15.14
CA ILE A 149 14.85 -8.84 -15.38
C ILE A 149 15.38 -9.55 -14.13
N ASP A 150 16.41 -9.01 -13.49
CA ASP A 150 16.98 -9.58 -12.27
C ASP A 150 15.97 -9.57 -11.10
N ALA A 151 15.20 -8.50 -10.95
CA ALA A 151 14.10 -8.46 -9.97
C ALA A 151 13.01 -9.48 -10.30
N ARG A 152 12.65 -9.65 -11.58
CA ARG A 152 11.72 -10.71 -12.00
C ARG A 152 12.28 -12.10 -11.67
N ALA A 153 13.56 -12.33 -11.91
CA ALA A 153 14.23 -13.60 -11.61
C ALA A 153 14.26 -13.87 -10.10
N ALA A 154 14.50 -12.86 -9.27
CA ALA A 154 14.44 -12.96 -7.81
C ALA A 154 13.04 -13.39 -7.32
N LEU A 155 11.97 -12.73 -7.81
CA LEU A 155 10.59 -13.11 -7.46
C LEU A 155 10.19 -14.50 -7.97
N ASN A 156 10.70 -14.90 -9.14
CA ASN A 156 10.44 -16.23 -9.69
C ASN A 156 11.14 -17.33 -8.88
N LYS A 157 12.40 -17.12 -8.46
CA LYS A 157 13.12 -18.05 -7.58
C LYS A 157 12.43 -18.22 -6.23
N ALA A 158 11.75 -17.16 -5.79
CA ALA A 158 10.93 -17.14 -4.59
C ALA A 158 9.52 -17.76 -4.77
N ASN A 159 9.19 -18.30 -5.95
CA ASN A 159 7.87 -18.87 -6.28
C ASN A 159 6.69 -17.89 -6.05
N VAL A 160 6.94 -16.59 -6.14
CA VAL A 160 5.88 -15.59 -6.04
C VAL A 160 5.02 -15.65 -7.31
N PRO A 161 3.67 -15.63 -7.22
CA PRO A 161 2.81 -15.61 -8.40
C PRO A 161 3.18 -14.50 -9.41
N GLN A 162 3.03 -14.77 -10.70
CA GLN A 162 3.28 -13.78 -11.77
C GLN A 162 2.12 -12.79 -11.95
N GLU A 163 0.94 -13.16 -11.48
CA GLU A 163 -0.26 -12.33 -11.53
C GLU A 163 -0.25 -11.27 -10.43
N GLY A 164 -0.70 -10.06 -10.77
CA GLY A 164 -0.80 -8.94 -9.83
C GLY A 164 0.54 -8.39 -9.33
N ARG A 165 1.64 -8.60 -10.05
CA ARG A 165 2.93 -7.96 -9.71
C ARG A 165 2.89 -6.50 -10.14
N THR A 166 3.16 -5.60 -9.21
CA THR A 166 3.26 -4.16 -9.45
C THR A 166 4.72 -3.73 -9.30
N LEU A 167 5.16 -2.83 -10.18
CA LEU A 167 6.42 -2.12 -10.07
C LEU A 167 6.12 -0.65 -9.75
N LEU A 168 6.37 -0.27 -8.51
CA LEU A 168 6.31 1.11 -8.05
C LEU A 168 7.66 1.80 -8.36
N ILE A 169 7.65 2.89 -9.11
CA ILE A 169 8.87 3.60 -9.54
C ILE A 169 8.86 5.07 -9.14
N GLY A 170 10.04 5.58 -8.77
CA GLY A 170 10.30 7.00 -8.60
C GLY A 170 10.56 7.72 -9.92
N ALA A 171 10.46 9.06 -9.90
CA ALA A 171 10.52 9.91 -11.10
C ALA A 171 11.86 9.84 -11.87
N ASP A 172 12.99 9.65 -11.19
CA ASP A 172 14.29 9.54 -11.87
C ASP A 172 14.44 8.17 -12.56
N VAL A 173 13.92 7.11 -11.93
CA VAL A 173 13.87 5.76 -12.54
C VAL A 173 12.95 5.75 -13.75
N GLU A 174 11.79 6.42 -13.69
CA GLU A 174 10.92 6.63 -14.84
C GLU A 174 11.67 7.34 -15.97
N THR A 175 12.39 8.41 -15.65
CA THR A 175 13.17 9.17 -16.63
C THR A 175 14.27 8.30 -17.27
N ALA A 176 14.98 7.50 -16.49
CA ALA A 176 15.98 6.56 -16.98
C ALA A 176 15.37 5.49 -17.90
N LEU A 177 14.20 4.95 -17.52
CA LEU A 177 13.45 4.00 -18.34
C LEU A 177 13.04 4.62 -19.68
N LEU A 178 12.50 5.85 -19.67
CA LEU A 178 12.08 6.56 -20.89
C LEU A 178 13.25 6.94 -21.80
N LYS A 179 14.43 7.23 -21.23
CA LYS A 179 15.65 7.53 -21.98
C LYS A 179 16.31 6.28 -22.57
N SER A 180 16.01 5.09 -22.04
CA SER A 180 16.60 3.86 -22.54
C SER A 180 16.18 3.59 -23.98
N SER A 181 17.17 3.36 -24.85
CA SER A 181 16.96 3.18 -26.31
C SER A 181 16.08 1.99 -26.67
N ARG A 182 15.88 1.03 -25.76
CA ARG A 182 15.07 -0.16 -26.01
C ARG A 182 13.56 0.09 -26.03
N ILE A 183 13.06 1.13 -25.35
CA ILE A 183 11.65 1.54 -25.50
C ILE A 183 11.44 2.22 -26.86
N ALA A 184 12.45 2.95 -27.35
CA ALA A 184 12.46 3.56 -28.67
C ALA A 184 12.58 2.51 -29.81
N ASP A 185 13.39 1.46 -29.65
CA ASP A 185 13.55 0.38 -30.64
C ASP A 185 12.30 -0.52 -30.75
N VAL A 186 11.57 -0.74 -29.64
CA VAL A 186 10.28 -1.47 -29.69
C VAL A 186 9.27 -0.73 -30.56
N SER A 187 9.24 0.60 -30.51
CA SER A 187 8.42 1.45 -31.39
C SER A 187 8.76 1.30 -32.88
N GLN A 188 9.94 0.78 -33.21
CA GLN A 188 10.41 0.58 -34.58
C GLN A 188 10.18 -0.85 -35.10
N SER A 189 9.80 -1.79 -34.23
CA SER A 189 9.73 -3.24 -34.52
C SER A 189 8.38 -3.78 -35.04
N GLY A 190 7.36 -2.93 -35.22
CA GLY A 190 6.22 -3.21 -36.11
C GLY A 190 5.33 -4.43 -35.82
N SER A 191 5.28 -4.96 -34.59
CA SER A 191 4.36 -6.06 -34.23
C SER A 191 3.20 -5.60 -33.35
N ASP A 192 2.02 -5.45 -33.97
CA ASP A 192 0.82 -4.75 -33.47
C ASP A 192 0.16 -5.32 -32.19
N SER A 193 0.52 -6.52 -31.73
CA SER A 193 -0.07 -7.13 -30.54
C SER A 193 0.77 -6.95 -29.27
N ALA A 194 2.11 -6.89 -29.39
CA ALA A 194 3.03 -6.64 -28.28
C ALA A 194 3.17 -5.14 -27.97
N LEU A 195 3.02 -4.29 -28.99
CA LEU A 195 3.13 -2.83 -28.89
C LEU A 195 2.07 -2.19 -27.99
N ARG A 196 0.82 -2.67 -28.00
CA ARG A 196 -0.25 -2.06 -27.17
C ARG A 196 -0.19 -2.42 -25.68
N ALA A 197 0.47 -3.51 -25.31
CA ALA A 197 0.68 -3.88 -23.90
C ALA A 197 1.95 -3.23 -23.30
N ALA A 198 2.94 -2.93 -24.16
CA ALA A 198 4.24 -2.41 -23.77
C ALA A 198 4.30 -0.88 -23.61
N THR A 199 3.33 -0.13 -24.11
CA THR A 199 3.28 1.32 -23.90
C THR A 199 2.63 1.61 -22.54
N VAL A 200 3.47 1.63 -21.50
CA VAL A 200 3.17 2.12 -20.13
C VAL A 200 2.35 1.20 -19.21
N GLY A 201 1.70 0.14 -19.73
CA GLY A 201 0.87 -0.75 -18.89
C GLY A 201 1.61 -1.85 -18.14
N ARG A 202 2.44 -2.65 -18.83
CA ARG A 202 3.10 -3.82 -18.23
C ARG A 202 4.53 -4.01 -18.71
N LEU A 203 5.50 -3.77 -17.83
CA LEU A 203 6.94 -3.82 -18.12
C LEU A 203 7.57 -5.05 -17.45
N ALA A 204 8.21 -5.92 -18.24
CA ALA A 204 8.83 -7.16 -17.75
C ALA A 204 7.90 -8.09 -16.93
N GLY A 205 6.57 -7.98 -17.08
CA GLY A 205 5.58 -8.76 -16.34
C GLY A 205 5.03 -8.07 -15.09
N PHE A 206 5.48 -6.85 -14.78
CA PHE A 206 4.97 -5.98 -13.73
C PHE A 206 4.05 -4.90 -14.29
N ASP A 207 3.00 -4.55 -13.55
CA ASP A 207 2.18 -3.37 -13.82
C ASP A 207 2.89 -2.13 -13.28
N LEU A 208 3.12 -1.12 -14.13
CA LEU A 208 3.96 0.03 -13.78
C LEU A 208 3.13 1.10 -13.06
N VAL A 209 3.61 1.59 -11.92
CA VAL A 209 2.99 2.72 -11.21
C VAL A 209 4.08 3.72 -10.81
N VAL A 210 3.93 4.96 -11.26
CA VAL A 210 4.82 6.06 -10.88
C VAL A 210 4.27 6.73 -9.63
N SER A 211 5.13 7.02 -8.66
CA SER A 211 4.75 7.81 -7.49
C SER A 211 5.82 8.80 -7.07
N ASN A 212 5.37 10.02 -6.77
CA ASN A 212 6.20 11.08 -6.21
C ASN A 212 6.33 10.99 -4.68
N ALA A 213 5.65 10.03 -4.04
CA ALA A 213 5.70 9.83 -2.59
C ALA A 213 6.88 8.95 -2.13
N ILE A 214 7.62 8.37 -3.09
CA ILE A 214 8.82 7.57 -2.84
C ILE A 214 10.08 8.26 -3.37
N ASN A 215 11.24 7.79 -2.95
CA ASN A 215 12.53 8.25 -3.40
C ASN A 215 12.61 8.19 -4.94
N PRO A 216 12.93 9.32 -5.62
CA PRO A 216 12.97 9.39 -7.07
C PRO A 216 13.88 8.35 -7.73
N ARG A 217 14.95 7.92 -7.05
CA ARG A 217 15.94 6.94 -7.55
C ARG A 217 15.69 5.50 -7.06
N ALA A 218 14.54 5.24 -6.45
CA ALA A 218 14.16 3.90 -6.00
C ALA A 218 13.00 3.34 -6.83
N ALA A 219 12.96 2.02 -6.91
CA ALA A 219 11.85 1.25 -7.45
C ALA A 219 11.60 0.02 -6.56
N TYR A 220 10.36 -0.45 -6.55
CA TYR A 220 9.92 -1.56 -5.71
C TYR A 220 9.01 -2.48 -6.52
N GLY A 221 9.43 -3.73 -6.71
CA GLY A 221 8.62 -4.76 -7.36
C GLY A 221 7.97 -5.65 -6.31
N PHE A 222 6.65 -5.70 -6.25
CA PHE A 222 5.94 -6.48 -5.23
C PHE A 222 4.58 -6.98 -5.71
N ILE A 223 3.98 -7.90 -4.95
CA ILE A 223 2.56 -8.26 -5.08
C ILE A 223 1.76 -7.60 -3.95
N PRO A 224 0.45 -7.34 -4.12
CA PRO A 224 -0.37 -6.67 -3.11
C PRO A 224 -0.30 -7.30 -1.71
N SER A 225 -0.18 -8.63 -1.63
CA SER A 225 -0.10 -9.35 -0.35
C SER A 225 1.25 -9.22 0.38
N ALA A 226 2.22 -8.49 -0.17
CA ALA A 226 3.49 -8.18 0.48
C ALA A 226 3.34 -7.14 1.60
N PHE A 227 2.34 -6.27 1.48
CA PHE A 227 2.12 -5.13 2.35
C PHE A 227 0.67 -5.10 2.80
N VAL A 228 0.45 -4.75 4.06
CA VAL A 228 -0.87 -4.72 4.67
C VAL A 228 -1.18 -3.32 5.16
N LEU A 229 -2.31 -2.80 4.72
CA LEU A 229 -2.95 -1.60 5.24
C LEU A 229 -4.24 -1.98 5.97
N ALA A 230 -4.25 -1.81 7.28
CA ALA A 230 -5.45 -1.92 8.09
C ALA A 230 -6.00 -0.51 8.34
N THR A 231 -7.31 -0.32 8.10
CA THR A 231 -7.99 0.93 8.42
C THR A 231 -9.23 0.68 9.26
N ARG A 232 -9.51 1.59 10.18
CA ARG A 232 -10.71 1.53 11.02
C ARG A 232 -11.25 2.92 11.30
N ALA A 233 -12.56 3.08 11.15
CA ALA A 233 -13.26 4.29 11.56
C ALA A 233 -13.48 4.26 13.09
N PRO A 234 -13.11 5.33 13.82
CA PRO A 234 -13.39 5.43 15.25
C PRO A 234 -14.90 5.45 15.55
N ALA A 235 -15.27 5.13 16.79
CA ALA A 235 -16.64 5.32 17.26
C ALA A 235 -17.02 6.80 17.29
N ILE A 236 -18.31 7.11 17.08
CA ILE A 236 -18.82 8.49 17.17
C ILE A 236 -18.99 8.83 18.66
N PRO A 237 -18.31 9.87 19.19
CA PRO A 237 -18.43 10.25 20.59
C PRO A 237 -19.81 10.85 20.87
N ALA A 238 -20.37 10.64 22.07
CA ALA A 238 -21.69 11.14 22.41
C ALA A 238 -21.79 12.68 22.49
N GLY A 239 -20.67 13.38 22.65
CA GLY A 239 -20.62 14.83 22.79
C GLY A 239 -20.68 15.61 21.48
N VAL A 240 -20.81 14.94 20.33
CA VAL A 240 -20.73 15.60 19.02
C VAL A 240 -22.13 15.90 18.49
N THR A 241 -22.32 17.08 17.92
CA THR A 241 -23.61 17.53 17.38
C THR A 241 -24.03 16.72 16.16
N SER A 242 -23.07 16.32 15.32
CA SER A 242 -23.32 15.43 14.19
C SER A 242 -22.08 14.60 13.88
N GLY A 243 -22.28 13.38 13.40
CA GLY A 243 -21.19 12.52 12.98
C GLY A 243 -21.69 11.36 12.16
N SER A 244 -20.77 10.75 11.42
CA SER A 244 -21.00 9.52 10.68
C SER A 244 -19.68 8.76 10.56
N SER A 245 -19.74 7.44 10.72
CA SER A 245 -18.61 6.52 10.59
C SER A 245 -18.96 5.53 9.49
N GLN A 246 -18.12 5.43 8.46
CA GLN A 246 -18.38 4.58 7.30
C GLN A 246 -17.14 3.80 6.90
N SER A 247 -17.39 2.63 6.29
CA SER A 247 -16.37 1.77 5.71
C SER A 247 -16.82 1.30 4.33
N TYR A 248 -15.93 1.36 3.36
CA TYR A 248 -16.18 0.99 1.97
C TYR A 248 -14.87 0.58 1.30
N ASN A 249 -14.90 -0.49 0.50
CA ASN A 249 -13.76 -1.01 -0.27
C ASN A 249 -12.43 -1.15 0.54
N GLY A 250 -12.53 -1.65 1.78
CA GLY A 250 -11.36 -1.84 2.64
C GLY A 250 -10.80 -0.56 3.30
N LEU A 251 -11.42 0.59 3.06
CA LEU A 251 -11.15 1.87 3.70
C LEU A 251 -12.25 2.21 4.72
N ALA A 252 -11.89 2.91 5.78
CA ALA A 252 -12.83 3.37 6.78
C ALA A 252 -12.52 4.80 7.21
N MET A 253 -13.55 5.61 7.43
CA MET A 253 -13.42 7.00 7.82
C MET A 253 -14.56 7.42 8.73
N ARG A 254 -14.26 8.28 9.71
CA ARG A 254 -15.25 8.97 10.51
C ARG A 254 -15.21 10.46 10.19
N TRP A 255 -16.38 11.05 10.01
CA TRP A 255 -16.59 12.50 10.03
C TRP A 255 -17.38 12.89 11.28
N VAL A 256 -16.95 13.97 11.92
CA VAL A 256 -17.57 14.53 13.12
C VAL A 256 -17.64 16.05 12.98
N ARG A 257 -18.73 16.61 13.49
CA ARG A 257 -18.97 18.04 13.62
C ARG A 257 -19.32 18.39 15.07
N ASP A 258 -18.63 19.39 15.61
CA ASP A 258 -18.80 19.87 16.98
C ASP A 258 -18.71 21.39 17.06
N TYR A 259 -19.41 22.00 18.02
CA TYR A 259 -19.40 23.44 18.25
C TYR A 259 -18.56 23.81 19.47
N ASP A 260 -17.52 24.60 19.24
CA ASP A 260 -16.64 25.12 20.29
C ASP A 260 -17.17 26.45 20.83
N ALA A 261 -18.02 26.36 21.84
CA ALA A 261 -18.65 27.53 22.47
C ALA A 261 -17.65 28.51 23.09
N ALA A 262 -16.44 28.07 23.44
CA ALA A 262 -15.41 28.96 23.99
C ALA A 262 -14.79 29.89 22.92
N LYS A 263 -14.95 29.56 21.63
CA LYS A 263 -14.32 30.29 20.52
C LYS A 263 -15.29 30.58 19.37
N LEU A 264 -16.60 30.39 19.58
CA LEU A 264 -17.68 30.64 18.61
C LEU A 264 -17.35 30.10 17.20
N ARG A 265 -17.03 28.81 17.15
CA ARG A 265 -16.58 28.17 15.91
C ARG A 265 -17.03 26.72 15.82
N ASP A 266 -17.35 26.32 14.61
CA ASP A 266 -17.69 24.96 14.25
C ASP A 266 -16.45 24.19 13.81
N ARG A 267 -16.30 22.94 14.26
CA ARG A 267 -15.15 22.09 13.96
C ARG A 267 -15.60 20.90 13.13
N SER A 268 -15.16 20.87 11.86
CA SER A 268 -15.25 19.70 10.99
C SER A 268 -14.00 18.84 11.16
N ILE A 269 -14.16 17.60 11.61
CA ILE A 269 -13.06 16.68 11.85
C ILE A 269 -13.28 15.39 11.05
N LEU A 270 -12.32 15.07 10.19
CA LEU A 270 -12.19 13.75 9.56
C LEU A 270 -11.08 12.98 10.24
N ASN A 271 -11.31 11.72 10.59
CA ASN A 271 -10.23 10.86 11.03
C ASN A 271 -10.42 9.37 10.73
N VAL A 272 -9.28 8.67 10.73
CA VAL A 272 -9.15 7.24 10.48
C VAL A 272 -8.01 6.68 11.31
N TYR A 273 -8.24 5.53 11.94
CA TYR A 273 -7.18 4.72 12.51
C TYR A 273 -6.52 3.90 11.41
N ALA A 274 -5.21 3.99 11.28
CA ALA A 274 -4.42 3.28 10.29
C ALA A 274 -3.32 2.45 10.96
N GLY A 275 -3.07 1.27 10.40
CA GLY A 275 -1.99 0.37 10.75
C GLY A 275 -1.30 -0.14 9.49
N TYR A 276 0.02 -0.17 9.52
CA TYR A 276 0.86 -0.59 8.41
C TYR A 276 1.72 -1.75 8.86
N ASN A 277 1.76 -2.83 8.08
CA ASN A 277 2.72 -3.91 8.34
C ASN A 277 3.18 -4.59 7.04
N VAL A 278 4.37 -5.16 7.11
CA VAL A 278 4.99 -5.94 6.05
C VAL A 278 4.70 -7.41 6.28
N MET A 279 4.29 -8.12 5.23
CA MET A 279 4.08 -9.55 5.30
C MET A 279 5.43 -10.26 5.17
N THR A 280 5.82 -10.99 6.21
CA THR A 280 7.02 -11.81 6.20
C THR A 280 6.66 -13.28 6.08
N ASP A 281 7.33 -13.98 5.16
CA ASP A 281 7.14 -15.41 4.94
C ASP A 281 8.32 -16.19 5.53
N PRO A 282 8.08 -17.43 5.99
CA PRO A 282 9.15 -18.34 6.37
C PRO A 282 10.02 -18.71 5.16
N VAL A 283 11.34 -18.60 5.29
CA VAL A 283 12.31 -18.97 4.24
C VAL A 283 13.19 -20.12 4.74
N GLY A 284 13.16 -21.25 4.03
CA GLY A 284 13.95 -22.46 4.32
C GLY A 284 13.15 -23.55 5.03
N GLY A 285 13.65 -24.79 5.01
CA GLY A 285 13.08 -25.93 5.72
C GLY A 285 13.61 -26.04 7.16
N GLY A 286 12.77 -26.45 8.11
CA GLY A 286 13.16 -26.71 9.51
C GLY A 286 12.13 -26.27 10.55
N LYS A 287 12.36 -26.60 11.83
CA LYS A 287 11.40 -26.38 12.94
C LYS A 287 11.19 -24.89 13.34
N ASN A 288 11.95 -23.95 12.77
CA ASN A 288 11.80 -22.49 12.97
C ASN A 288 12.46 -21.71 11.81
N PRO A 289 11.80 -21.59 10.65
CA PRO A 289 12.35 -20.88 9.50
C PRO A 289 12.51 -19.38 9.78
N ALA A 290 13.54 -18.77 9.18
CA ALA A 290 13.75 -17.33 9.30
C ALA A 290 12.67 -16.57 8.51
N LYS A 291 12.01 -15.60 9.13
CA LYS A 291 10.98 -14.77 8.49
C LYS A 291 11.62 -13.65 7.70
N ARG A 292 11.30 -13.54 6.41
CA ARG A 292 11.81 -12.47 5.53
C ARG A 292 10.72 -11.99 4.58
N LEU A 293 10.86 -10.76 4.09
CA LEU A 293 10.02 -10.25 3.01
C LEU A 293 10.46 -10.85 1.68
N VAL A 294 9.73 -11.88 1.24
CA VAL A 294 10.00 -12.62 -0.01
C VAL A 294 9.15 -12.11 -1.17
N ARG A 295 7.97 -11.59 -0.87
CA ARG A 295 6.96 -11.11 -1.84
C ARG A 295 7.29 -9.78 -2.50
N ALA A 296 8.45 -9.20 -2.19
CA ALA A 296 8.87 -7.91 -2.70
C ALA A 296 10.39 -7.84 -2.93
N VAL A 297 10.79 -7.01 -3.89
CA VAL A 297 12.18 -6.76 -4.27
C VAL A 297 12.40 -5.25 -4.30
N LYS A 298 13.52 -4.81 -3.72
CA LYS A 298 13.98 -3.43 -3.83
C LYS A 298 14.90 -3.27 -5.03
N LEU A 299 14.70 -2.21 -5.78
CA LEU A 299 15.50 -1.82 -6.93
C LEU A 299 16.03 -0.41 -6.67
N ASP A 300 17.32 -0.29 -6.37
CA ASP A 300 17.92 1.03 -6.10
C ASP A 300 18.82 1.44 -7.26
N MET A 301 18.65 2.68 -7.73
CA MET A 301 19.56 3.28 -8.70
C MET A 301 20.62 4.08 -7.95
N PRO A 302 21.86 3.58 -7.81
CA PRO A 302 22.91 4.27 -7.08
C PRO A 302 23.23 5.61 -7.74
N THR A 303 23.62 6.59 -6.94
CA THR A 303 24.26 7.81 -7.48
C THR A 303 25.58 7.42 -8.13
N ALA A 304 25.84 7.92 -9.35
CA ALA A 304 27.13 7.76 -10.02
C ALA A 304 28.25 8.13 -9.04
N SER A 305 29.19 7.20 -8.80
CA SER A 305 30.36 7.49 -7.98
C SER A 305 31.09 8.66 -8.62
N LYS A 306 31.27 9.75 -7.87
CA LYS A 306 32.12 10.86 -8.30
C LYS A 306 33.49 10.27 -8.72
N PRO A 307 34.02 10.59 -9.91
CA PRO A 307 35.32 10.05 -10.33
C PRO A 307 36.38 10.40 -9.28
N PRO A 308 37.39 9.54 -9.08
CA PRO A 308 38.46 9.82 -8.12
C PRO A 308 39.04 11.18 -8.45
N VAL A 309 39.12 12.04 -7.42
CA VAL A 309 39.84 13.30 -7.51
C VAL A 309 41.30 12.92 -7.66
N ASP A 310 41.79 12.94 -8.90
CA ASP A 310 43.22 12.85 -9.17
C ASP A 310 43.92 13.97 -8.38
N LYS A 311 44.92 13.55 -7.60
CA LYS A 311 45.75 14.42 -6.75
C LYS A 311 46.69 15.28 -7.58
#